data_AF-A0A8S3QIM9-F1
#
_entry.id   AF-A0A8S3QIM9-F1
#
_cell.length_a   1.000
_cell.length_b   1.000
_cell.length_c   1.000
_cell.angle_alpha   90.00
_cell.angle_beta   90.00
_cell.angle_gamma   90.00
#
_symmetry.space_group_name_H-M   'P 1'
#
loop_
_entity.id
_entity.type
_entity.pdbx_description
1 polymer ?
#
loop_
_entity_poly.entity_id
_entity_poly.type
_entity_poly.pdbx_seq_one_letter_code
_entity_poly.pdbx_strand_id
1 'polypeptide(L)'
;MIEAKKTNPGIIAEEFKDRVKLVTNKLQVLPGVLPQIFKEGIDTVSKYVQDLLDQPETKGVSTILLVGGYAACDLLKDAMKTKFSNLTVICPLDPDVVVLKGAVIMGHMETPIVGRIAKCHYGIAILVGVDKQNMYQCFDRSFKPLTSTEEEFHTII
;
A
#
# COMPACT_ATOMS: atom_id res chain seq x y z
N MET A 1 -6.23 17.72 -17.45
CA MET A 1 -5.99 18.54 -16.25
C MET A 1 -7.34 18.88 -15.66
N ILE A 2 -7.73 18.23 -14.56
CA ILE A 2 -8.99 18.52 -13.88
C ILE A 2 -8.65 19.51 -12.77
N GLU A 3 -9.15 20.73 -12.93
CA GLU A 3 -8.89 21.84 -12.02
C GLU A 3 -9.73 21.64 -10.75
N ALA A 4 -9.08 21.36 -9.62
CA ALA A 4 -9.75 21.29 -8.33
C ALA A 4 -10.14 22.72 -7.93
N LYS A 5 -11.45 23.02 -7.96
CA LYS A 5 -12.00 24.30 -7.48
C LYS A 5 -11.68 24.46 -5.99
N LYS A 6 -10.72 25.32 -5.66
CA LYS A 6 -10.49 25.78 -4.28
C LYS A 6 -11.76 26.47 -3.77
N THR A 7 -12.52 25.77 -2.95
CA THR A 7 -13.68 26.34 -2.25
C THR A 7 -13.20 27.05 -0.99
N ASN A 8 -13.79 28.20 -0.65
CA ASN A 8 -13.44 28.98 0.55
C ASN A 8 -13.55 28.11 1.83
N PRO A 9 -12.65 28.29 2.82
CA PRO A 9 -12.55 27.41 4.00
C PRO A 9 -13.75 27.44 4.97
N GLY A 10 -14.80 28.21 4.66
CA GLY A 10 -16.02 28.32 5.48
C GLY A 10 -17.31 27.86 4.78
N ILE A 11 -17.24 27.33 3.55
CA ILE A 11 -18.43 26.93 2.79
C ILE A 11 -18.59 25.41 2.88
N ILE A 12 -19.63 24.96 3.58
CA ILE A 12 -20.11 23.58 3.52
C ILE A 12 -20.89 23.43 2.21
N ALA A 13 -20.61 22.38 1.43
CA ALA A 13 -21.35 22.11 0.21
C ALA A 13 -22.86 21.98 0.52
N GLU A 14 -23.73 22.51 -0.35
CA GLU A 14 -25.19 22.54 -0.11
C GLU A 14 -25.77 21.14 0.18
N GLU A 15 -25.17 20.10 -0.40
CA GLU A 15 -25.50 18.68 -0.16
C GLU A 15 -25.31 18.21 1.30
N PHE A 16 -24.51 18.90 2.11
CA PHE A 16 -24.19 18.55 3.49
C PHE A 16 -24.72 19.54 4.53
N LYS A 17 -25.44 20.58 4.12
CA LYS A 17 -25.87 21.71 4.98
C LYS A 17 -26.63 21.30 6.24
N ASP A 18 -27.46 20.25 6.15
CA ASP A 18 -28.24 19.75 7.29
C ASP A 18 -27.51 18.70 8.13
N ARG A 19 -26.44 18.10 7.58
CA ARG A 19 -25.72 16.96 8.17
C ARG A 19 -24.33 17.32 8.70
N VAL A 20 -23.79 18.46 8.28
CA VAL A 20 -22.51 19.00 8.69
C VAL A 20 -22.76 20.43 9.13
N LYS A 21 -22.43 20.73 10.39
CA LYS A 21 -22.62 22.06 10.97
C LYS A 21 -21.30 22.54 11.55
N LEU A 22 -20.95 23.79 11.26
CA LEU A 22 -19.85 24.46 11.94
C LEU A 22 -20.42 25.21 13.14
N VAL A 23 -20.18 24.71 14.35
CA VAL A 23 -20.58 25.36 15.60
C VAL A 23 -19.33 25.83 16.31
N THR A 24 -19.08 27.14 16.32
CA THR A 24 -17.97 27.81 17.03
C THR A 24 -16.67 27.00 17.09
N ASN A 25 -15.89 27.01 16.00
CA ASN A 25 -14.64 26.26 15.83
C ASN A 25 -14.75 24.73 15.97
N LYS A 26 -15.96 24.16 16.00
CA LYS A 26 -16.19 22.71 16.03
C LYS A 26 -16.98 22.29 14.78
N LEU A 27 -16.51 21.24 14.12
CA LEU A 27 -17.23 20.59 13.04
C LEU A 27 -18.11 19.48 13.65
N GLN A 28 -19.42 19.64 13.56
CA GLN A 28 -20.39 18.61 13.94
C GLN A 28 -20.81 17.86 12.68
N VAL A 29 -20.50 16.57 12.63
CA VAL A 29 -20.80 15.70 11.49
C VAL A 29 -21.78 14.64 11.95
N LEU A 30 -22.90 14.51 11.24
CA LEU A 30 -23.87 13.44 11.47
C LEU A 30 -23.21 12.08 11.16
N PRO A 31 -23.42 11.02 11.96
CA PRO A 31 -22.75 9.73 11.76
C PRO A 31 -22.88 9.15 10.35
N GLY A 32 -24.01 9.38 9.65
CA GLY A 32 -24.22 8.88 8.28
C GLY A 32 -23.37 9.56 7.19
N VAL A 33 -22.70 10.67 7.49
CA VAL A 33 -21.77 11.34 6.56
C VAL A 33 -20.36 10.77 6.65
N LEU A 34 -19.94 10.30 7.83
CA LEU A 34 -18.58 9.77 8.04
C LEU A 34 -18.22 8.65 7.06
N PRO A 35 -19.07 7.63 6.80
CA PRO A 35 -18.74 6.59 5.81
C PRO A 35 -18.52 7.12 4.40
N GLN A 36 -19.20 8.20 4.01
CA GLN A 36 -19.09 8.78 2.68
C GLN A 36 -17.72 9.44 2.47
N ILE A 37 -17.16 10.04 3.54
CA ILE A 37 -15.84 10.65 3.52
C ILE A 37 -14.75 9.60 3.29
N PHE A 38 -14.87 8.44 3.94
CA PHE A 38 -13.87 7.36 3.82
C PHE A 38 -14.07 6.44 2.62
N LYS A 39 -15.23 6.52 1.95
CA LYS A 39 -15.62 5.61 0.87
C LYS A 39 -14.58 5.56 -0.25
N GLU A 40 -14.17 6.70 -0.78
CA GLU A 40 -13.21 6.75 -1.90
C GLU A 40 -11.87 6.09 -1.54
N GLY A 41 -11.38 6.32 -0.32
CA GLY A 41 -10.16 5.71 0.17
C GLY A 41 -10.28 4.19 0.32
N ILE A 42 -11.39 3.71 0.89
CA ILE A 42 -11.68 2.29 1.03
C ILE A 42 -11.79 1.62 -0.34
N ASP A 43 -12.52 2.22 -1.28
CA ASP A 43 -12.74 1.70 -2.63
C ASP A 43 -11.41 1.62 -3.39
N THR A 44 -10.57 2.64 -3.26
CA THR A 44 -9.24 2.68 -3.89
C THR A 44 -8.32 1.58 -3.35
N VAL A 45 -8.21 1.43 -2.03
CA VAL A 45 -7.41 0.35 -1.43
C VAL A 45 -7.96 -1.02 -1.83
N SER A 46 -9.27 -1.18 -1.76
CA SER A 46 -9.95 -2.43 -2.13
C SER A 46 -9.74 -2.78 -3.60
N LYS A 47 -9.67 -1.79 -4.50
CA LYS A 47 -9.35 -2.01 -5.90
C LYS A 47 -7.89 -2.42 -6.06
N TYR A 48 -6.97 -1.70 -5.43
CA TYR A 48 -5.55 -2.00 -5.51
C TYR A 48 -5.23 -3.43 -5.01
N VAL A 49 -5.86 -3.86 -3.92
CA VAL A 49 -5.70 -5.24 -3.42
C VAL A 49 -6.25 -6.26 -4.41
N GLN A 50 -7.38 -5.98 -5.07
CA GLN A 50 -7.91 -6.85 -6.13
C GLN A 50 -6.93 -6.95 -7.30
N ASP A 51 -6.45 -5.80 -7.79
CA ASP A 51 -5.50 -5.72 -8.90
C ASP A 51 -4.21 -6.51 -8.58
N LEU A 52 -3.78 -6.55 -7.31
CA LEU A 52 -2.65 -7.36 -6.85
C LEU A 52 -2.98 -8.85 -6.81
N LEU A 53 -4.18 -9.25 -6.38
CA LEU A 53 -4.60 -10.66 -6.32
C LEU A 53 -4.84 -11.27 -7.70
N ASP A 54 -5.11 -10.44 -8.70
CA ASP A 54 -5.29 -10.87 -10.09
C ASP A 54 -3.94 -11.15 -10.79
N GLN A 55 -2.82 -10.77 -10.18
CA GLN A 55 -1.48 -11.02 -10.72
C GLN A 55 -1.10 -12.50 -10.63
N PRO A 56 -0.41 -13.07 -11.64
CA PRO A 56 -0.01 -14.48 -11.61
C PRO A 56 0.93 -14.81 -10.44
N GLU A 57 1.72 -13.85 -9.96
CA GLU A 57 2.66 -13.99 -8.85
C GLU A 57 1.96 -14.18 -7.48
N THR A 58 0.70 -13.77 -7.35
CA THR A 58 -0.08 -13.85 -6.11
C THR A 58 -1.11 -14.98 -6.15
N LYS A 59 -1.07 -15.83 -7.18
CA LYS A 59 -1.91 -17.03 -7.26
C LYS A 59 -1.67 -17.94 -6.06
N GLY A 60 -2.74 -18.27 -5.35
CA GLY A 60 -2.72 -19.15 -4.17
C GLY A 60 -2.67 -18.43 -2.83
N VAL A 61 -2.68 -17.09 -2.81
CA VAL A 61 -2.89 -16.33 -1.56
C VAL A 61 -4.24 -16.72 -0.95
N SER A 62 -4.21 -17.15 0.31
CA SER A 62 -5.40 -17.55 1.07
C SER A 62 -5.78 -16.54 2.15
N THR A 63 -4.87 -15.66 2.54
CA THR A 63 -4.96 -14.83 3.73
C THR A 63 -4.49 -13.41 3.46
N ILE A 64 -5.24 -12.43 3.94
CA ILE A 64 -4.89 -11.01 3.94
C ILE A 64 -4.71 -10.57 5.38
N LEU A 65 -3.54 -10.03 5.72
CA LEU A 65 -3.25 -9.45 7.03
C LEU A 65 -3.34 -7.93 6.96
N LEU A 66 -4.33 -7.33 7.62
CA LEU A 66 -4.53 -5.88 7.68
C LEU A 66 -3.72 -5.29 8.84
N VAL A 67 -2.69 -4.50 8.51
CA VAL A 67 -1.80 -3.83 9.47
C VAL A 67 -1.69 -2.33 9.20
N GLY A 68 -1.20 -1.58 10.18
CA GLY A 68 -1.06 -0.13 10.16
C GLY A 68 -2.23 0.61 10.81
N GLY A 69 -2.08 1.91 11.05
CA GLY A 69 -3.09 2.72 11.72
C GLY A 69 -4.44 2.76 11.00
N TYR A 70 -4.44 2.67 9.66
CA TYR A 70 -5.68 2.66 8.88
C TYR A 70 -6.47 1.36 9.05
N ALA A 71 -5.79 0.24 9.31
CA ALA A 71 -6.44 -1.05 9.58
C ALA A 71 -7.22 -1.07 10.90
N ALA A 72 -7.02 -0.09 11.80
CA ALA A 72 -7.87 0.09 12.98
C ALA A 72 -9.30 0.55 12.62
N CYS A 73 -9.51 1.15 11.44
CA CYS A 73 -10.80 1.66 10.98
C CYS A 73 -11.82 0.52 10.74
N ASP A 74 -12.95 0.55 11.44
CA ASP A 74 -14.01 -0.47 11.31
C ASP A 74 -14.61 -0.50 9.90
N LEU A 75 -14.83 0.67 9.29
CA LEU A 75 -15.35 0.75 7.92
C LEU A 75 -14.44 0.03 6.91
N LEU A 76 -13.13 0.17 7.07
CA LEU A 76 -12.16 -0.51 6.21
C LEU A 76 -12.17 -2.02 6.48
N LYS A 77 -12.13 -2.43 7.75
CA LYS A 77 -12.14 -3.86 8.13
C LYS A 77 -13.37 -4.57 7.57
N ASP A 78 -14.54 -3.97 7.71
CA ASP A 78 -15.80 -4.54 7.23
C ASP A 78 -15.87 -4.58 5.70
N ALA A 79 -15.43 -3.52 5.03
CA ALA A 79 -15.38 -3.49 3.57
C ALA A 79 -14.43 -4.56 3.01
N MET A 80 -13.24 -4.70 3.59
CA MET A 80 -12.25 -5.69 3.17
C MET A 80 -12.75 -7.13 3.41
N LYS A 81 -13.34 -7.41 4.59
CA LYS A 81 -13.94 -8.71 4.88
C LYS A 81 -15.10 -9.06 3.95
N THR A 82 -15.93 -8.08 3.62
CA THR A 82 -17.07 -8.28 2.72
C THR A 82 -16.59 -8.53 1.28
N LYS A 83 -15.66 -7.72 0.79
CA LYS A 83 -15.16 -7.82 -0.58
C LYS A 83 -14.35 -9.09 -0.83
N PHE A 84 -13.50 -9.47 0.12
CA PHE A 84 -12.62 -10.63 0.02
C PHE A 84 -13.09 -11.78 0.91
N SER A 85 -14.40 -12.06 0.87
CA SER A 85 -15.04 -13.10 1.69
C SER A 85 -14.55 -14.53 1.36
N ASN A 86 -13.96 -14.71 0.18
CA ASN A 86 -13.29 -15.94 -0.24
C ASN A 86 -11.89 -16.12 0.37
N LEU A 87 -11.34 -15.09 1.03
CA LEU A 87 -10.03 -15.10 1.67
C LEU A 87 -10.17 -14.90 3.19
N THR A 88 -9.16 -15.35 3.93
CA THR A 88 -9.11 -15.11 5.37
C THR A 88 -8.55 -13.72 5.63
N VAL A 89 -9.41 -12.76 5.98
CA VAL A 89 -8.99 -11.39 6.33
C VAL A 89 -8.78 -11.27 7.84
N ILE A 90 -7.52 -11.15 8.26
CA ILE A 90 -7.11 -11.06 9.66
C ILE A 90 -6.74 -9.61 9.98
N CYS A 91 -7.34 -9.04 11.03
CA CYS A 91 -6.89 -7.79 11.62
C CYS A 91 -6.44 -8.07 13.07
N PRO A 92 -5.16 -7.85 13.39
CA PRO A 92 -4.64 -7.97 14.76
C PRO A 92 -5.35 -7.01 15.74
N LEU A 93 -5.22 -7.25 17.04
CA LEU A 93 -5.80 -6.40 18.09
C LEU A 93 -5.28 -4.95 18.02
N ASP A 94 -3.97 -4.78 17.89
CA ASP A 94 -3.30 -3.48 17.79
C ASP A 94 -2.60 -3.36 16.42
N PRO A 95 -3.35 -3.11 15.33
CA PRO A 95 -2.80 -3.12 13.98
C PRO A 95 -1.82 -1.97 13.73
N ASP A 96 -1.92 -0.88 14.50
CA ASP A 96 -1.06 0.30 14.46
C ASP A 96 0.38 0.00 14.93
N VAL A 97 0.54 -0.86 15.93
CA VAL A 97 1.84 -1.23 16.52
C VAL A 97 2.29 -2.66 16.21
N VAL A 98 1.49 -3.46 15.52
CA VAL A 98 1.81 -4.87 15.23
C VAL A 98 3.12 -5.03 14.47
N VAL A 99 3.45 -4.10 13.58
CA VAL A 99 4.70 -4.14 12.81
C VAL A 99 5.91 -3.98 13.74
N LEU A 100 5.82 -3.07 14.71
CA LEU A 100 6.86 -2.87 15.72
C LEU A 100 6.97 -4.10 16.64
N LYS A 101 5.84 -4.64 17.10
CA LYS A 101 5.82 -5.87 17.92
C LYS A 101 6.49 -7.03 17.18
N GLY A 102 6.18 -7.21 15.89
CA GLY A 102 6.81 -8.22 15.05
C GLY A 102 8.31 -8.00 14.88
N ALA A 103 8.75 -6.75 14.73
CA ALA A 103 10.17 -6.41 14.64
C ALA A 103 10.94 -6.73 15.94
N VAL A 104 10.35 -6.44 17.10
CA VAL A 104 10.95 -6.78 18.41
C VAL A 104 11.04 -8.29 18.60
N ILE A 105 9.98 -9.03 18.26
CA ILE A 105 9.98 -10.50 18.32
C ILE A 105 11.06 -11.07 17.41
N MET A 106 11.15 -10.57 16.17
CA MET A 106 12.18 -10.98 15.21
C MET A 106 13.59 -10.72 15.73
N GLY A 107 13.84 -9.59 16.40
CA GLY A 107 15.14 -9.28 16.97
C GLY A 107 15.59 -10.22 18.11
N HIS A 108 14.65 -10.91 18.76
CA HIS A 108 14.93 -11.88 19.82
C HIS A 108 14.94 -13.34 19.34
N MET A 109 14.52 -13.62 18.10
CA MET A 109 14.51 -14.99 17.57
C MET A 109 15.88 -15.37 17.01
N GLU A 110 16.33 -16.59 17.31
CA GLU A 110 17.60 -17.16 16.82
C GLU A 110 17.56 -17.52 15.31
N THR A 111 16.37 -17.60 14.72
CA THR A 111 16.15 -17.88 13.29
C THR A 111 15.79 -16.59 12.55
N PRO A 112 16.76 -15.88 11.94
CA PRO A 112 16.49 -14.62 11.24
C PRO A 112 15.77 -14.84 9.90
N ILE A 113 15.18 -13.76 9.38
CA ILE A 113 14.71 -13.70 7.98
C ILE A 113 15.91 -13.93 7.07
N VAL A 114 15.84 -14.96 6.21
CA VAL A 114 16.95 -15.41 5.35
C VAL A 114 17.23 -14.46 4.17
N GLY A 115 16.33 -13.51 3.87
CA GLY A 115 16.57 -12.49 2.85
C GLY A 115 15.40 -11.52 2.65
N ARG A 116 15.68 -10.41 1.96
CA ARG A 116 14.67 -9.43 1.49
C ARG A 116 14.90 -9.15 0.01
N ILE A 117 13.83 -9.12 -0.76
CA ILE A 117 13.89 -8.77 -2.18
C ILE A 117 13.84 -7.24 -2.30
N ALA A 118 14.80 -6.67 -3.03
CA ALA A 118 14.82 -5.24 -3.31
C ALA A 118 13.58 -4.85 -4.15
N LYS A 119 12.93 -3.74 -3.77
CA LYS A 119 11.72 -3.27 -4.47
C LYS A 119 12.00 -2.84 -5.92
N CYS A 120 13.19 -2.32 -6.17
CA CYS A 120 13.60 -1.82 -7.49
C CYS A 120 14.96 -2.38 -7.87
N HIS A 121 15.17 -2.51 -9.18
CA HIS A 121 16.47 -2.83 -9.73
C HIS A 121 17.37 -1.59 -9.68
N TYR A 122 18.58 -1.75 -9.16
CA TYR A 122 19.60 -0.73 -9.22
C TYR A 122 20.39 -0.90 -10.52
N GLY A 123 20.48 0.18 -11.31
CA GLY A 123 21.26 0.21 -12.55
C GLY A 123 22.05 1.51 -12.63
N ILE A 124 23.22 1.47 -13.25
CA ILE A 124 24.05 2.66 -13.50
C ILE A 124 24.06 2.90 -15.01
N ALA A 125 23.81 4.15 -15.42
CA ALA A 125 23.98 4.56 -16.81
C ALA A 125 25.47 4.77 -17.09
N ILE A 126 26.04 4.00 -18.01
CA ILE A 126 27.43 4.17 -18.46
C ILE A 126 27.40 4.94 -19.78
N LEU A 127 27.97 6.15 -19.79
CA LEU A 127 28.27 6.85 -21.02
C LEU A 127 29.63 6.37 -21.52
N VAL A 128 29.63 5.42 -22.45
CA VAL A 128 30.85 5.07 -23.20
C VAL A 128 30.99 6.09 -24.33
N GLY A 129 32.06 6.89 -24.31
CA GLY A 129 32.39 7.78 -25.42
C GLY A 129 32.75 6.94 -26.66
N VAL A 130 31.78 6.74 -27.54
CA VAL A 130 31.99 6.12 -28.86
C VAL A 130 31.85 7.23 -29.91
N ASP A 131 32.80 7.26 -30.84
CA ASP A 131 32.91 8.23 -31.93
C ASP A 131 31.58 8.38 -32.70
N LYS A 132 31.35 9.57 -33.27
CA LYS A 132 30.07 10.23 -33.62
C LYS A 132 29.10 9.51 -34.58
N GLN A 133 29.20 8.21 -34.84
CA GLN A 133 28.43 7.55 -35.90
C GLN A 133 27.44 6.45 -35.48
N ASN A 134 27.36 6.03 -34.21
CA ASN A 134 26.35 5.03 -33.81
C ASN A 134 25.77 5.29 -32.40
N MET A 135 24.82 6.22 -32.33
CA MET A 135 24.15 6.64 -31.11
C MET A 135 23.07 5.64 -30.66
N TYR A 136 23.27 5.10 -29.45
CA TYR A 136 22.29 4.48 -28.54
C TYR A 136 21.67 3.14 -28.95
N GLN A 137 22.28 2.05 -28.49
CA GLN A 137 21.52 0.82 -28.24
C GLN A 137 22.14 -0.04 -27.13
N CYS A 138 22.06 0.43 -25.88
CA CYS A 138 22.36 -0.39 -24.71
C CYS A 138 21.25 -0.23 -23.67
N PHE A 139 20.08 -0.77 -23.98
CA PHE A 139 19.11 -1.20 -22.96
C PHE A 139 18.72 -2.62 -23.35
N ASP A 140 19.54 -3.58 -22.91
CA ASP A 140 19.24 -4.98 -23.16
C ASP A 140 18.02 -5.37 -22.32
N ARG A 141 16.89 -5.56 -23.01
CA ARG A 141 15.61 -5.97 -22.42
C ARG A 141 15.61 -7.46 -22.01
N SER A 142 16.75 -8.15 -22.16
CA SER A 142 16.91 -9.59 -21.93
C SER A 142 17.38 -9.94 -20.51
N PHE A 143 17.52 -8.98 -19.60
CA PHE A 143 17.97 -9.27 -18.23
C PHE A 143 16.93 -10.16 -17.52
N LYS A 144 17.18 -11.47 -17.54
CA LYS A 144 16.46 -12.45 -16.71
C LYS A 144 16.99 -12.34 -15.28
N PRO A 145 16.11 -12.37 -14.26
CA PRO A 145 16.55 -12.37 -12.88
C PRO A 145 17.48 -13.57 -12.65
N LEU A 146 18.57 -13.35 -11.91
CA LEU A 146 19.39 -14.43 -11.37
C LEU A 146 18.48 -15.24 -10.43
N THR A 147 17.95 -16.36 -10.91
CA THR A 147 17.35 -17.37 -10.03
C THR A 147 18.48 -17.88 -9.15
N SER A 148 18.37 -17.62 -7.84
CA SER A 148 19.30 -18.06 -6.81
C SER A 148 19.48 -19.58 -6.86
N THR A 149 20.50 -20.04 -7.56
CA THR A 149 21.15 -21.31 -7.23
C THR A 149 21.92 -21.09 -5.93
N GLU A 150 21.79 -22.06 -5.03
CA GLU A 150 22.44 -22.17 -3.73
C GLU A 150 23.87 -21.63 -3.74
N GLU A 151 24.06 -20.40 -3.27
CA GLU A 151 25.35 -19.92 -2.79
C GLU A 151 25.10 -19.25 -1.43
N GLU A 152 25.87 -19.70 -0.45
CA GLU A 152 25.82 -19.30 0.95
C GLU A 152 25.89 -17.77 1.10
N PHE A 153 24.75 -17.16 1.37
CA PHE A 153 24.71 -15.78 1.82
C PHE A 153 25.14 -15.71 3.28
N HIS A 154 26.46 -15.60 3.48
CA HIS A 154 26.99 -14.99 4.69
C HIS A 154 26.47 -13.54 4.74
N THR A 155 25.52 -13.32 5.64
CA THR A 155 25.06 -12.06 6.22
C THR A 155 25.55 -10.78 5.52
N ILE A 156 24.63 -10.08 4.86
CA ILE A 156 24.80 -8.65 4.58
C ILE A 156 23.60 -7.92 5.20
N ILE A 157 23.94 -6.95 6.04
CA ILE A 157 23.12 -6.13 6.94
C ILE A 157 22.15 -5.24 6.16
#